data_AF-A0AAX1NCU8-F1
#
_entry.id   AF-A0AAX1NCU8-F1
#
_cell.length_a   1.000
_cell.length_b   1.000
_cell.length_c   1.000
_cell.angle_alpha   90.00
_cell.angle_beta   90.00
_cell.angle_gamma   90.00
#
_symmetry.space_group_name_H-M   'P 1'
#
loop_
_entity.id
_entity.type
_entity.pdbx_description
1 polymer ?
#
loop_
_entity_poly.entity_id
_entity_poly.type
_entity_poly.pdbx_seq_one_letter_code
_entity_poly.pdbx_strand_id
1 'polypeptide(L)'
;MKIQQKFTYLISTLCSVGILYSCTISSSESVMVKSEETIDNALISNWDKARLDKDQVIKIFSSNSNTFHFTKEAFSSKVHVYLGYNPETESLSFTIVTAESDTVGNSSFLTQSILGSEKEELSFFSTTAENANSIPWDVAHERISNWNNDDIRDQWIEERFANNPSELGIVKLFIIPENDFNYGDTHQCYLGLKEVQKEGEPIRYQVDLIVVNTFEKSGGRTASVRNVEDVATPVPPFDPNIQ
;
A
#
# COMPACT_ATOMS: atom_id res chain seq x y z
N MET A 1 75.35 -6.64 9.55
CA MET A 1 76.39 -5.62 9.26
C MET A 1 75.76 -4.26 9.52
N LYS A 2 76.23 -3.55 10.56
CA LYS A 2 75.74 -2.22 10.96
C LYS A 2 76.38 -1.15 10.07
N ILE A 3 75.60 -0.24 9.50
CA ILE A 3 76.08 1.08 9.05
C ILE A 3 75.07 2.13 9.52
N GLN A 4 75.64 3.15 10.16
CA GLN A 4 75.01 4.26 10.86
C GLN A 4 74.71 5.45 9.95
N GLN A 5 73.74 6.25 10.40
CA GLN A 5 73.65 7.72 10.34
C GLN A 5 73.47 8.41 8.97
N LYS A 6 72.44 9.26 8.88
CA LYS A 6 72.59 10.70 9.14
C LYS A 6 71.24 11.41 9.30
N PHE A 7 71.18 12.21 10.37
CA PHE A 7 70.20 13.26 10.64
C PHE A 7 70.43 14.44 9.68
N THR A 8 69.37 14.98 9.11
CA THR A 8 69.35 16.38 8.66
C THR A 8 68.00 16.99 9.04
N TYR A 9 68.06 17.93 9.98
CA TYR A 9 66.99 18.87 10.30
C TYR A 9 66.79 19.82 9.12
N LEU A 10 65.53 20.07 8.73
CA LEU A 10 65.17 21.33 8.09
C LEU A 10 63.90 21.88 8.76
N ILE A 11 64.09 23.00 9.46
CA ILE A 11 63.05 23.88 9.97
C ILE A 11 62.68 24.80 8.81
N SER A 12 61.41 24.82 8.41
CA SER A 12 60.85 25.90 7.61
C SER A 12 59.50 26.29 8.18
N THR A 13 59.54 27.31 9.03
CA THR A 13 58.40 28.12 9.45
C THR A 13 57.93 28.94 8.24
N LEU A 14 56.65 28.81 7.86
CA LEU A 14 55.98 29.77 6.98
C LEU A 14 54.59 30.07 7.55
N CYS A 15 54.51 31.22 8.21
CA CYS A 15 53.27 31.96 8.42
C CYS A 15 52.61 32.22 7.07
N SER A 16 51.30 32.01 6.92
CA SER A 16 50.40 33.03 6.35
C SER A 16 48.93 32.62 6.35
N VAL A 17 48.13 33.57 6.86
CA VAL A 17 46.80 33.97 6.42
C VAL A 17 45.65 32.98 6.64
N GLY A 18 45.03 33.12 7.81
CA GLY A 18 43.64 32.73 8.01
C GLY A 18 42.72 33.65 7.20
N ILE A 19 42.04 33.08 6.21
CA ILE A 19 40.86 33.67 5.60
C ILE A 19 39.67 33.15 6.42
N LEU A 20 39.10 34.03 7.26
CA LEU A 20 37.82 33.79 7.90
C LEU A 20 36.75 33.82 6.80
N TYR A 21 36.35 32.64 6.31
CA TYR A 21 35.08 32.52 5.62
C TYR A 21 33.98 32.71 6.64
N SER A 22 33.36 33.89 6.62
CA SER A 22 32.11 34.14 7.31
C SER A 22 31.03 33.30 6.63
N CYS A 23 30.77 32.11 7.16
CA CYS A 23 29.61 31.31 6.82
C CYS A 23 28.37 32.02 7.37
N THR A 24 27.82 32.96 6.62
CA THR A 24 26.40 33.27 6.74
C THR A 24 25.63 32.09 6.16
N ILE A 25 25.39 31.08 7.00
CA ILE A 25 24.31 30.11 6.75
C ILE A 25 23.03 30.93 6.89
N SER A 26 22.60 31.52 5.76
CA SER A 26 21.22 31.92 5.60
C SER A 26 20.45 30.61 5.56
N SER A 27 19.90 30.21 6.71
CA SER A 27 18.85 29.21 6.76
C SER A 27 17.64 29.82 6.08
N SER A 28 17.61 29.81 4.75
CA SER A 28 16.34 29.81 4.05
C SER A 28 15.70 28.48 4.40
N GLU A 29 14.83 28.49 5.41
CA GLU A 29 13.77 27.51 5.50
C GLU A 29 12.97 27.64 4.20
N SER A 30 13.43 26.93 3.17
CA SER A 30 12.56 26.60 2.06
C SER A 30 11.50 25.71 2.69
N VAL A 31 10.37 26.31 3.04
CA VAL A 31 9.12 25.57 3.18
C VAL A 31 8.99 24.84 1.85
N MET A 32 9.38 23.57 1.82
CA MET A 32 9.08 22.70 0.70
C MET A 32 7.57 22.60 0.71
N VAL A 33 6.93 23.46 -0.07
CA VAL A 33 5.53 23.30 -0.43
C VAL A 33 5.49 21.99 -1.18
N LYS A 34 5.15 20.91 -0.46
CA LYS A 34 4.83 19.61 -1.06
C LYS A 34 3.73 19.93 -2.05
N SER A 35 4.02 19.84 -3.34
CA SER A 35 3.01 20.03 -4.38
C SER A 35 1.87 19.08 -4.04
N GLU A 36 0.66 19.61 -3.87
CA GLU A 36 -0.53 18.79 -3.68
C GLU A 36 -0.64 17.86 -4.89
N GLU A 37 -0.37 16.57 -4.67
CA GLU A 37 -0.50 15.57 -5.71
C GLU A 37 -1.99 15.39 -6.01
N THR A 38 -2.34 15.51 -7.28
CA THR A 38 -3.74 15.42 -7.73
C THR A 38 -4.06 14.00 -8.16
N ILE A 39 -5.22 13.49 -7.77
CA ILE A 39 -5.77 12.20 -8.18
C ILE A 39 -5.78 12.15 -9.70
N ASP A 40 -5.08 11.16 -10.27
CA ASP A 40 -5.19 10.85 -11.68
C ASP A 40 -6.48 10.05 -11.96
N ASN A 41 -7.53 10.79 -12.29
CA ASN A 41 -8.83 10.23 -12.64
C ASN A 41 -8.78 9.32 -13.88
N ALA A 42 -7.76 9.44 -14.74
CA ALA A 42 -7.63 8.56 -15.90
C ALA A 42 -7.34 7.12 -15.47
N LEU A 43 -6.51 6.91 -14.44
CA LEU A 43 -6.21 5.58 -13.90
C LEU A 43 -7.48 4.89 -13.37
N ILE A 44 -8.27 5.61 -12.58
CA ILE A 44 -9.53 5.09 -12.01
C ILE A 44 -10.52 4.78 -13.14
N SER A 45 -10.67 5.68 -14.13
CA SER A 45 -11.55 5.46 -15.28
C SER A 45 -11.12 4.27 -16.15
N ASN A 46 -9.81 4.09 -16.31
CA ASN A 46 -9.26 2.96 -17.06
C ASN A 46 -9.51 1.63 -16.33
N TRP A 47 -9.38 1.60 -15.00
CA TRP A 47 -9.76 0.43 -14.23
C TRP A 47 -11.26 0.14 -14.37
N ASP A 48 -12.09 1.17 -14.31
CA ASP A 48 -13.54 1.03 -14.44
C ASP A 48 -13.98 0.41 -15.78
N LYS A 49 -13.20 0.62 -16.84
CA LYS A 49 -13.40 -0.05 -18.14
C LYS A 49 -12.82 -1.46 -18.13
N ALA A 50 -11.58 -1.62 -17.68
CA ALA A 50 -10.86 -2.88 -17.70
C ALA A 50 -11.56 -3.96 -16.86
N ARG A 51 -12.13 -3.60 -15.71
CA ARG A 51 -12.80 -4.54 -14.80
C ARG A 51 -14.11 -5.13 -15.34
N LEU A 52 -14.59 -4.66 -16.48
CA LEU A 52 -15.76 -5.17 -17.19
C LEU A 52 -15.39 -6.21 -18.27
N ASP A 53 -14.10 -6.47 -18.47
CA ASP A 53 -13.59 -7.48 -19.38
C ASP A 53 -12.88 -8.56 -18.56
N LYS A 54 -13.43 -9.78 -18.59
CA LYS A 54 -12.95 -10.91 -17.80
C LYS A 54 -11.50 -11.25 -18.10
N ASP A 55 -11.14 -11.35 -19.38
CA ASP A 55 -9.81 -11.76 -19.80
C ASP A 55 -8.78 -10.67 -19.42
N GLN A 56 -9.20 -9.41 -19.51
CA GLN A 56 -8.40 -8.28 -19.06
C GLN A 56 -8.20 -8.30 -17.54
N VAL A 57 -9.21 -8.64 -16.74
CA VAL A 57 -9.09 -8.77 -15.27
C VAL A 57 -8.13 -9.88 -14.88
N ILE A 58 -8.25 -11.06 -15.50
CA ILE A 58 -7.33 -12.18 -15.28
C ILE A 58 -5.90 -11.75 -15.62
N LYS A 59 -5.70 -11.12 -16.77
CA LYS A 59 -4.38 -10.60 -17.19
C LYS A 59 -3.81 -9.60 -16.17
N ILE A 60 -4.58 -8.60 -15.76
CA ILE A 60 -4.12 -7.57 -14.83
C ILE A 60 -3.76 -8.19 -13.48
N PHE A 61 -4.62 -9.03 -12.91
CA PHE A 61 -4.36 -9.59 -11.58
C PHE A 61 -3.26 -10.65 -11.58
N SER A 62 -3.00 -11.34 -12.69
CA SER A 62 -1.87 -12.28 -12.79
C SER A 62 -0.53 -11.57 -12.97
N SER A 63 -0.49 -10.41 -13.64
CA SER A 63 0.76 -9.68 -13.91
C SER A 63 1.18 -8.69 -12.83
N ASN A 64 0.29 -8.37 -11.90
CA ASN A 64 0.52 -7.39 -10.84
C ASN A 64 0.64 -8.03 -9.46
N SER A 65 1.39 -7.38 -8.57
CA SER A 65 1.54 -7.72 -7.16
C SER A 65 0.18 -7.79 -6.45
N ASN A 66 0.17 -8.36 -5.27
CA ASN A 66 -0.97 -8.36 -4.36
C ASN A 66 -0.76 -7.40 -3.18
N THR A 67 0.38 -6.70 -3.06
CA THR A 67 0.68 -5.88 -1.89
C THR A 67 0.94 -4.40 -2.22
N PHE A 68 0.69 -3.55 -1.25
CA PHE A 68 1.09 -2.15 -1.24
C PHE A 68 1.28 -1.66 0.20
N HIS A 69 1.95 -0.51 0.35
CA HIS A 69 2.20 0.08 1.66
C HIS A 69 1.78 1.54 1.68
N PHE A 70 1.31 2.00 2.83
CA PHE A 70 1.14 3.43 3.07
C PHE A 70 1.29 3.77 4.55
N THR A 71 1.58 5.04 4.82
CA THR A 71 1.65 5.58 6.19
C THR A 71 0.57 6.63 6.36
N LYS A 72 -0.17 6.57 7.47
CA LYS A 72 -1.23 7.53 7.79
C LYS A 72 -0.72 8.59 8.77
N GLU A 73 -0.66 9.84 8.28
CA GLU A 73 -0.06 10.98 8.99
C GLU A 73 -1.04 11.75 9.90
N ALA A 74 -2.33 11.41 9.93
CA ALA A 74 -3.39 12.17 10.63
C ALA A 74 -4.50 11.29 11.24
N PHE A 75 -5.20 11.83 12.24
CA PHE A 75 -5.99 11.10 13.25
C PHE A 75 -7.50 10.95 12.98
N SER A 76 -8.04 11.20 11.78
CA SER A 76 -9.51 11.31 11.70
C SER A 76 -10.11 10.95 10.36
N SER A 77 -10.10 9.67 9.98
CA SER A 77 -11.15 9.11 9.11
C SER A 77 -10.86 7.67 8.70
N LYS A 78 -11.92 6.99 8.24
CA LYS A 78 -11.83 5.87 7.30
C LYS A 78 -11.02 6.28 6.06
N VAL A 79 -10.46 5.32 5.34
CA VAL A 79 -9.82 5.57 4.04
C VAL A 79 -10.51 4.79 2.94
N HIS A 80 -10.60 5.40 1.77
CA HIS A 80 -11.03 4.78 0.53
C HIS A 80 -9.80 4.47 -0.30
N VAL A 81 -9.69 3.24 -0.75
CA VAL A 81 -8.57 2.73 -1.55
C VAL A 81 -9.10 2.39 -2.93
N TYR A 82 -8.90 3.29 -3.90
CA TYR A 82 -9.35 3.13 -5.27
C TYR A 82 -8.36 2.34 -6.09
N LEU A 83 -8.85 1.38 -6.87
CA LEU A 83 -8.05 0.72 -7.89
C LEU A 83 -7.93 1.65 -9.11
N GLY A 84 -6.71 1.74 -9.64
CA GLY A 84 -6.40 2.43 -10.89
C GLY A 84 -5.59 1.52 -11.81
N TYR A 85 -5.73 1.69 -13.12
CA TYR A 85 -5.04 0.90 -14.12
C TYR A 85 -4.39 1.80 -15.17
N ASN A 86 -3.10 1.60 -15.40
CA ASN A 86 -2.38 2.23 -16.50
C ASN A 86 -2.23 1.23 -17.66
N PRO A 87 -2.95 1.42 -18.79
CA PRO A 87 -2.85 0.52 -19.94
C PRO A 87 -1.53 0.63 -20.71
N GLU A 88 -0.76 1.72 -20.55
CA GLU A 88 0.53 1.89 -21.23
C GLU A 88 1.62 1.02 -20.59
N THR A 89 1.57 0.89 -19.26
CA THR A 89 2.52 0.10 -18.47
C THR A 89 1.95 -1.22 -17.98
N GLU A 90 0.67 -1.49 -18.27
CA GLU A 90 -0.12 -2.63 -17.76
C GLU A 90 -0.08 -2.77 -16.23
N SER A 91 0.12 -1.66 -15.52
CA SER A 91 0.29 -1.64 -14.06
C SER A 91 -1.00 -1.29 -13.33
N LEU A 92 -1.29 -2.03 -12.29
CA LEU A 92 -2.33 -1.72 -11.31
C LEU A 92 -1.77 -0.77 -10.25
N SER A 93 -2.61 0.10 -9.72
CA SER A 93 -2.24 1.02 -8.65
C SER A 93 -3.37 1.17 -7.65
N PHE A 94 -3.05 1.53 -6.41
CA PHE A 94 -4.01 1.97 -5.42
C PHE A 94 -3.84 3.45 -5.12
N THR A 95 -4.91 4.23 -5.24
CA THR A 95 -4.98 5.63 -4.79
C THR A 95 -5.75 5.67 -3.48
N ILE A 96 -5.09 6.12 -2.41
CA ILE A 96 -5.64 6.16 -1.05
C ILE A 96 -6.12 7.58 -0.73
N VAL A 97 -7.38 7.71 -0.38
CA VAL A 97 -8.04 8.99 -0.04
C VAL A 97 -8.69 8.86 1.33
N THR A 98 -8.55 9.87 2.18
CA THR A 98 -9.31 9.94 3.44
C THR A 98 -10.79 10.16 3.15
N ALA A 99 -11.70 9.46 3.83
CA ALA A 99 -13.14 9.56 3.56
C ALA A 99 -13.69 10.98 3.72
N GLU A 100 -13.11 11.80 4.61
CA GLU A 100 -13.46 13.23 4.76
C GLU A 100 -13.04 14.08 3.55
N SER A 101 -11.99 13.65 2.85
CA SER A 101 -11.44 14.30 1.68
C SER A 101 -12.06 13.78 0.39
N ASP A 102 -12.72 12.62 0.42
CA ASP A 102 -13.44 12.06 -0.72
C ASP A 102 -14.76 12.82 -0.96
N THR A 103 -14.64 13.99 -1.56
CA THR A 103 -15.74 14.91 -1.84
C THR A 103 -15.68 15.39 -3.28
N VAL A 104 -16.84 15.72 -3.84
CA VAL A 104 -16.93 16.30 -5.19
C VAL A 104 -16.12 17.60 -5.23
N GLY A 105 -15.05 17.59 -6.02
CA GLY A 105 -14.17 18.75 -6.22
C GLY A 105 -12.87 18.73 -5.42
N ASN A 106 -12.66 17.77 -4.52
CA ASN A 106 -11.34 17.52 -3.96
C ASN A 106 -10.57 16.55 -4.87
N SER A 107 -9.37 16.96 -5.28
CA SER A 107 -8.47 16.13 -6.07
C SER A 107 -7.26 15.64 -5.27
N SER A 108 -7.18 15.89 -3.97
CA SER A 108 -6.03 15.47 -3.18
C SER A 108 -6.15 14.01 -2.74
N PHE A 109 -5.03 13.29 -2.73
CA PHE A 109 -4.94 11.94 -2.17
C PHE A 109 -3.85 11.87 -1.09
N LEU A 110 -3.94 10.86 -0.22
CA LEU A 110 -2.95 10.62 0.84
C LEU A 110 -1.66 10.05 0.24
N THR A 111 -1.80 8.97 -0.54
CA THR A 111 -0.72 8.38 -1.32
C THR A 111 -1.27 7.59 -2.51
N GLN A 112 -0.41 7.31 -3.48
CA GLN A 112 -0.68 6.39 -4.58
C GLN A 112 0.45 5.36 -4.63
N SER A 113 0.08 4.08 -4.66
CA SER A 113 1.03 2.98 -4.77
C SER A 113 0.82 2.25 -6.09
N ILE A 114 1.82 2.29 -6.97
CA ILE A 114 1.85 1.44 -8.16
C ILE A 114 2.33 0.06 -7.73
N LEU A 115 1.61 -0.99 -8.12
CA LEU A 115 1.96 -2.36 -7.77
C LEU A 115 3.15 -2.82 -8.61
N GLY A 116 4.06 -3.55 -7.97
CA GLY A 116 5.09 -4.31 -8.67
C GLY A 116 4.49 -5.51 -9.41
N SER A 117 5.34 -6.42 -9.88
CA SER A 117 4.91 -7.68 -10.53
C SER A 117 4.96 -8.88 -9.59
N GLU A 118 5.77 -8.84 -8.53
CA GLU A 118 5.96 -9.97 -7.64
C GLU A 118 4.82 -10.06 -6.62
N LYS A 119 4.24 -11.26 -6.49
CA LYS A 119 3.31 -11.58 -5.42
C LYS A 119 4.07 -11.82 -4.14
N GLU A 120 3.60 -11.22 -3.06
CA GLU A 120 4.16 -11.40 -1.73
C GLU A 120 3.28 -12.31 -0.88
N GLU A 121 3.95 -13.18 -0.13
CA GLU A 121 3.34 -14.00 0.92
C GLU A 121 3.50 -13.34 2.28
N LEU A 122 2.53 -13.57 3.16
CA LEU A 122 2.61 -13.07 4.52
C LEU A 122 3.63 -13.88 5.32
N SER A 123 4.77 -13.27 5.62
CA SER A 123 5.77 -13.85 6.51
C SER A 123 5.18 -14.11 7.91
N PHE A 124 5.64 -15.17 8.58
CA PHE A 124 5.16 -15.51 9.92
C PHE A 124 5.50 -14.43 10.96
N PHE A 125 4.54 -14.11 11.82
CA PHE A 125 4.71 -13.30 13.03
C PHE A 125 3.66 -13.70 14.08
N SER A 126 3.89 -13.31 15.33
CA SER A 126 2.88 -13.47 16.39
C SER A 126 1.85 -12.35 16.30
N THR A 127 0.57 -12.70 16.27
CA THR A 127 -0.54 -11.74 16.29
C THR A 127 -0.93 -11.38 17.72
N THR A 128 -1.39 -10.15 17.90
CA THR A 128 -2.18 -9.73 19.06
C THR A 128 -3.57 -9.36 18.56
N ALA A 129 -4.62 -9.94 19.14
CA ALA A 129 -5.97 -9.48 18.87
C ALA A 129 -6.16 -8.13 19.56
N GLU A 130 -6.36 -7.07 18.79
CA GLU A 130 -6.44 -5.70 19.30
C GLU A 130 -7.84 -5.12 19.23
N ASN A 131 -8.67 -5.58 18.28
CA ASN A 131 -10.06 -5.15 18.15
C ASN A 131 -10.95 -6.26 17.57
N ALA A 132 -12.20 -5.91 17.24
CA ALA A 132 -13.21 -6.86 16.76
C ALA A 132 -12.98 -7.40 15.34
N ASN A 133 -12.16 -6.72 14.56
CA ASN A 133 -11.83 -7.09 13.19
C ASN A 133 -10.56 -7.97 13.10
N SER A 134 -9.86 -8.12 14.23
CA SER A 134 -8.56 -8.78 14.25
C SER A 134 -8.69 -10.26 13.91
N ILE A 135 -7.95 -10.71 12.89
CA ILE A 135 -7.92 -12.11 12.46
C ILE A 135 -6.60 -12.79 12.85
N PRO A 136 -6.62 -14.12 13.09
CA PRO A 136 -5.41 -14.91 13.27
C PRO A 136 -4.48 -14.86 12.05
N TRP A 137 -3.16 -15.03 12.28
CA TRP A 137 -2.16 -15.00 11.20
C TRP A 137 -2.40 -16.07 10.15
N ASP A 138 -2.74 -17.29 10.57
CA ASP A 138 -3.00 -18.43 9.69
C ASP A 138 -4.18 -18.16 8.75
N VAL A 139 -5.25 -17.54 9.26
CA VAL A 139 -6.39 -17.10 8.45
C VAL A 139 -5.98 -16.03 7.43
N ALA A 140 -5.19 -15.05 7.85
CA ALA A 140 -4.69 -14.00 6.96
C ALA A 140 -3.77 -14.56 5.86
N HIS A 141 -2.84 -15.43 6.25
CA HIS A 141 -1.92 -16.09 5.36
C HIS A 141 -2.64 -16.95 4.33
N GLU A 142 -3.64 -17.74 4.75
CA GLU A 142 -4.47 -18.54 3.84
C GLU A 142 -5.19 -17.67 2.80
N ARG A 143 -5.80 -16.56 3.21
CA ARG A 143 -6.51 -15.65 2.29
C ARG A 143 -5.58 -15.02 1.27
N ILE A 144 -4.37 -14.64 1.68
CA ILE A 144 -3.34 -14.08 0.81
C ILE A 144 -2.85 -15.16 -0.18
N SER A 145 -2.59 -16.38 0.32
CA SER A 145 -2.21 -17.52 -0.51
C SER A 145 -3.31 -17.86 -1.54
N ASN A 146 -4.59 -17.77 -1.16
CA ASN A 146 -5.70 -17.99 -2.09
C ASN A 146 -5.73 -16.98 -3.23
N TRP A 147 -5.38 -15.70 -2.98
CA TRP A 147 -5.26 -14.69 -4.03
C TRP A 147 -4.07 -14.95 -4.96
N ASN A 148 -2.96 -15.44 -4.40
CA ASN A 148 -1.74 -15.78 -5.15
C ASN A 148 -1.87 -17.07 -5.96
N ASN A 149 -2.87 -17.90 -5.66
CA ASN A 149 -3.19 -19.08 -6.46
C ASN A 149 -4.06 -18.69 -7.67
N ASP A 150 -3.51 -18.82 -8.87
CA ASP A 150 -4.18 -18.46 -10.12
C ASP A 150 -5.48 -19.24 -10.33
N ASP A 151 -5.52 -20.54 -10.04
CA ASP A 151 -6.73 -21.35 -10.23
C ASP A 151 -7.89 -20.86 -9.33
N ILE A 152 -7.59 -20.53 -8.07
CA ILE A 152 -8.59 -20.03 -7.10
C ILE A 152 -9.04 -18.61 -7.48
N ARG A 153 -8.10 -17.73 -7.81
CA ARG A 153 -8.38 -16.35 -8.18
C ARG A 153 -9.17 -16.27 -9.48
N ASP A 154 -8.78 -17.04 -10.49
CA ASP A 154 -9.44 -17.03 -11.79
C ASP A 154 -10.82 -17.69 -11.69
N GLN A 155 -11.01 -18.72 -10.84
CA GLN A 155 -12.34 -19.24 -10.51
C GLN A 155 -13.23 -18.15 -9.88
N TRP A 156 -12.72 -17.37 -8.92
CA TRP A 156 -13.46 -16.25 -8.36
C TRP A 156 -13.88 -15.24 -9.44
N ILE A 157 -12.97 -14.88 -10.35
CA ILE A 157 -13.28 -13.97 -11.48
C ILE A 157 -14.38 -14.55 -12.36
N GLU A 158 -14.25 -15.81 -12.80
CA GLU A 158 -15.25 -16.51 -13.61
C GLU A 158 -16.63 -16.51 -12.95
N GLU A 159 -16.70 -16.82 -11.65
CA GLU A 159 -17.95 -16.81 -10.89
C GLU A 159 -18.59 -15.42 -10.82
N ARG A 160 -17.78 -14.34 -10.73
CA ARG A 160 -18.28 -12.97 -10.72
C ARG A 160 -18.88 -12.58 -12.06
N PHE A 161 -18.24 -12.93 -13.16
CA PHE A 161 -18.76 -12.66 -14.50
C PHE A 161 -19.97 -13.53 -14.87
N ALA A 162 -20.03 -14.78 -14.40
CA ALA A 162 -21.14 -15.69 -14.66
C ALA A 162 -22.42 -15.29 -13.90
N ASN A 163 -22.29 -14.87 -12.65
CA ASN A 163 -23.45 -14.58 -11.78
C ASN A 163 -23.86 -13.10 -11.78
N ASN A 164 -22.95 -12.19 -12.13
CA ASN A 164 -23.19 -10.75 -12.20
C ASN A 164 -22.48 -10.16 -13.42
N PRO A 165 -23.00 -10.36 -14.64
CA PRO A 165 -22.39 -9.81 -15.86
C PRO A 165 -22.47 -8.28 -15.93
N SER A 166 -23.20 -7.64 -15.02
CA SER A 166 -23.21 -6.19 -14.85
C SER A 166 -22.08 -5.73 -13.92
N GLU A 167 -21.83 -4.42 -13.91
CA GLU A 167 -20.74 -3.69 -13.25
C GLU A 167 -20.46 -3.99 -11.76
N LEU A 168 -21.17 -4.92 -11.10
CA LEU A 168 -21.14 -5.17 -9.66
C LEU A 168 -20.15 -6.27 -9.20
N GLY A 169 -19.56 -7.05 -10.11
CA GLY A 169 -18.80 -8.26 -9.76
C GLY A 169 -17.36 -8.04 -9.29
N ILE A 170 -16.62 -7.16 -9.99
CA ILE A 170 -15.19 -6.92 -9.75
C ILE A 170 -15.00 -5.61 -8.96
N VAL A 171 -14.13 -5.66 -7.95
CA VAL A 171 -13.88 -4.57 -7.00
C VAL A 171 -13.45 -3.26 -7.68
N LYS A 172 -14.03 -2.14 -7.26
CA LYS A 172 -13.60 -0.78 -7.63
C LYS A 172 -12.72 -0.13 -6.58
N LEU A 173 -13.15 -0.26 -5.33
CA LEU A 173 -12.52 0.36 -4.19
C LEU A 173 -12.74 -0.50 -2.94
N PHE A 174 -11.85 -0.31 -1.98
CA PHE A 174 -12.00 -0.82 -0.62
C PHE A 174 -12.22 0.35 0.34
N ILE A 175 -13.12 0.16 1.30
CA ILE A 175 -13.24 1.07 2.44
C ILE A 175 -12.55 0.40 3.62
N ILE A 176 -11.57 1.08 4.20
CA ILE A 176 -10.89 0.60 5.39
C ILE A 176 -11.28 1.53 6.57
N PRO A 177 -11.99 1.00 7.59
CA PRO A 177 -12.33 1.72 8.80
C PRO A 177 -11.12 2.33 9.52
N GLU A 178 -11.41 3.35 10.31
CA GLU A 178 -10.39 4.08 11.06
C GLU A 178 -9.69 3.25 12.13
N ASN A 179 -10.44 2.36 12.80
CA ASN A 179 -9.94 1.53 13.90
C ASN A 179 -8.90 0.48 13.47
N ASP A 180 -8.75 0.28 12.16
CA ASP A 180 -7.87 -0.74 11.59
C ASP A 180 -6.49 -0.18 11.24
N PHE A 181 -6.25 1.10 11.54
CA PHE A 181 -4.96 1.76 11.40
C PHE A 181 -4.50 2.40 12.70
N ASN A 182 -3.23 2.21 13.00
CA ASN A 182 -2.53 2.99 14.00
C ASN A 182 -1.85 4.21 13.35
N TYR A 183 -2.03 5.37 13.98
CA TYR A 183 -1.41 6.61 13.52
C TYR A 183 0.13 6.52 13.49
N GLY A 184 0.74 7.05 12.43
CA GLY A 184 2.19 7.14 12.28
C GLY A 184 2.89 5.82 11.99
N ASP A 185 2.15 4.70 11.92
CA ASP A 185 2.67 3.41 11.53
C ASP A 185 2.60 3.24 9.99
N THR A 186 3.50 2.44 9.46
CA THR A 186 3.37 1.92 8.10
C THR A 186 2.43 0.73 8.11
N HIS A 187 1.48 0.74 7.19
CA HIS A 187 0.50 -0.31 6.98
C HIS A 187 0.86 -1.06 5.71
N GLN A 188 1.07 -2.36 5.83
CA GLN A 188 1.23 -3.24 4.69
C GLN A 188 -0.12 -3.87 4.38
N CYS A 189 -0.62 -3.66 3.17
CA CYS A 189 -1.89 -4.18 2.72
C CYS A 189 -1.66 -5.31 1.72
N TYR A 190 -2.51 -6.33 1.76
CA TYR A 190 -2.49 -7.46 0.82
C TYR A 190 -3.89 -7.73 0.29
N LEU A 191 -4.00 -7.94 -1.02
CA LEU A 191 -5.17 -8.56 -1.63
C LEU A 191 -5.26 -10.02 -1.19
N GLY A 192 -6.46 -10.43 -0.80
CA GLY A 192 -6.76 -11.79 -0.36
C GLY A 192 -8.09 -12.29 -0.94
N LEU A 193 -8.31 -13.60 -0.85
CA LEU A 193 -9.60 -14.24 -1.11
C LEU A 193 -10.05 -15.00 0.13
N LYS A 194 -11.18 -14.57 0.70
CA LYS A 194 -11.82 -15.28 1.81
C LYS A 194 -12.87 -16.25 1.30
N GLU A 195 -12.83 -17.46 1.84
CA GLU A 195 -13.89 -18.44 1.63
C GLU A 195 -15.19 -17.96 2.28
N VAL A 196 -16.25 -17.98 1.49
CA VAL A 196 -17.62 -17.72 1.92
C VAL A 196 -18.39 -19.00 1.70
N GLN A 197 -18.36 -19.86 2.70
CA GLN A 197 -19.12 -21.10 2.70
C GLN A 197 -20.48 -20.86 3.38
N LYS A 198 -21.56 -21.18 2.66
CA LYS A 198 -22.87 -21.39 3.26
C LYS A 198 -23.11 -22.89 3.39
N GLU A 199 -23.72 -23.31 4.49
CA GLU A 199 -24.02 -24.71 4.72
C GLU A 199 -24.82 -25.29 3.54
N GLY A 200 -24.30 -26.34 2.91
CA GLY A 200 -24.90 -26.98 1.74
C GLY A 200 -24.63 -26.31 0.39
N GLU A 201 -23.86 -25.21 0.33
CA GLU A 201 -23.41 -24.58 -0.92
C GLU A 201 -21.94 -24.91 -1.24
N PRO A 202 -21.55 -24.92 -2.53
CA PRO A 202 -20.14 -24.95 -2.92
C PRO A 202 -19.36 -23.80 -2.28
N ILE A 203 -18.07 -24.01 -2.02
CA ILE A 203 -17.16 -22.95 -1.58
C ILE A 203 -17.17 -21.85 -2.64
N ARG A 204 -17.37 -20.61 -2.19
CA ARG A 204 -17.26 -19.40 -3.00
C ARG A 204 -16.23 -18.50 -2.38
N TYR A 205 -15.67 -17.60 -3.18
CA TYR A 205 -14.70 -16.64 -2.69
C TYR A 205 -15.24 -15.21 -2.74
N GLN A 206 -14.78 -14.41 -1.78
CA GLN A 206 -14.96 -12.98 -1.76
C GLN A 206 -13.58 -12.31 -1.67
N VAL A 207 -13.40 -11.26 -2.46
CA VAL A 207 -12.20 -10.43 -2.38
C VAL A 207 -12.12 -9.76 -1.01
N ASP A 208 -10.90 -9.71 -0.49
CA ASP A 208 -10.55 -9.18 0.80
C ASP A 208 -9.31 -8.29 0.68
N LEU A 209 -9.15 -7.37 1.62
CA LEU A 209 -7.91 -6.63 1.79
C LEU A 209 -7.46 -6.80 3.24
N ILE A 210 -6.35 -7.50 3.38
CA ILE A 210 -5.73 -7.78 4.67
C ILE A 210 -4.80 -6.62 4.99
N VAL A 211 -5.05 -5.92 6.10
CA VAL A 211 -4.19 -4.85 6.60
C VAL A 211 -3.31 -5.38 7.71
N VAL A 212 -2.00 -5.25 7.55
CA VAL A 212 -1.00 -5.64 8.54
C VAL A 212 -0.36 -4.38 9.10
N ASN A 213 -0.70 -4.08 10.35
CA ASN A 213 -0.16 -2.93 11.07
C ASN A 213 1.25 -3.26 11.57
N THR A 214 2.26 -2.55 11.05
CA THR A 214 3.64 -2.68 11.53
C THR A 214 3.94 -1.57 12.53
N PHE A 215 4.02 -1.94 13.81
CA PHE A 215 4.40 -1.01 14.86
C PHE A 215 5.90 -0.72 14.81
N GLU A 216 6.28 0.44 14.29
CA GLU A 216 7.62 0.97 14.54
C GLU A 216 7.60 1.78 15.84
N LYS A 217 7.75 1.10 16.99
CA LYS A 217 8.06 1.83 18.22
C LYS A 217 9.43 2.49 18.07
N SER A 218 9.39 3.81 17.88
CA SER A 218 10.54 4.71 17.93
C SER A 218 11.38 4.42 19.18
N GLY A 219 12.50 3.71 19.01
CA GLY A 219 13.50 3.50 20.07
C GLY A 219 14.02 2.09 20.30
N GLY A 220 13.50 1.04 19.63
CA GLY A 220 14.15 -0.27 19.76
C GLY A 220 13.26 -1.44 19.35
N ARG A 221 13.75 -2.19 18.37
CA ARG A 221 13.23 -3.46 17.83
C ARG A 221 12.36 -4.26 18.81
N THR A 222 11.14 -4.57 18.36
CA THR A 222 10.81 -5.94 17.94
C THR A 222 9.61 -5.90 16.98
N ALA A 223 9.87 -6.20 15.70
CA ALA A 223 8.87 -6.42 14.65
C ALA A 223 8.07 -7.74 14.84
N SER A 224 7.85 -8.16 16.08
CA SER A 224 7.31 -9.49 16.42
C SER A 224 5.85 -9.47 16.86
N VAL A 225 5.22 -8.29 16.91
CA VAL A 225 3.79 -8.15 17.17
C VAL A 225 3.22 -7.29 16.04
N ARG A 226 2.29 -7.85 15.28
CA ARG A 226 1.52 -7.13 14.27
C ARG A 226 0.05 -7.48 14.45
N ASN A 227 -0.80 -6.54 14.08
CA ASN A 227 -2.24 -6.73 14.06
C ASN A 227 -2.71 -6.88 12.61
N VAL A 228 -3.70 -7.74 12.39
CA VAL A 228 -4.19 -8.13 11.06
C VAL A 228 -5.70 -8.02 11.02
N GLU A 229 -6.22 -7.26 10.06
CA GLU A 229 -7.64 -6.88 10.01
C GLU A 229 -8.33 -7.34 8.70
N ASP A 230 -9.57 -7.86 8.79
CA ASP A 230 -10.49 -8.19 7.66
C ASP A 230 -11.59 -7.14 7.54
N VAL A 231 -11.31 -6.06 6.80
CA VAL A 231 -12.07 -4.82 6.98
C VAL A 231 -12.38 -4.08 5.71
N ALA A 232 -11.88 -4.57 4.59
CA ALA A 232 -12.21 -3.97 3.32
C ALA A 232 -13.53 -4.52 2.80
N THR A 233 -14.56 -3.68 2.87
CA THR A 233 -15.77 -3.93 2.10
C THR A 233 -15.48 -3.47 0.67
N PRO A 234 -15.40 -4.38 -0.32
CA PRO A 234 -15.37 -3.95 -1.71
C PRO A 234 -16.68 -3.24 -1.99
N VAL A 235 -16.62 -2.01 -2.52
CA VAL A 235 -17.84 -1.29 -2.92
C VAL A 235 -18.06 -1.56 -4.42
N PRO A 236 -19.15 -2.27 -4.79
CA PRO A 236 -19.65 -2.28 -6.18
C PRO A 236 -20.00 -0.84 -6.60
N PRO A 237 -20.08 -0.50 -7.91
CA PRO A 237 -20.10 0.86 -8.45
C PRO A 237 -20.68 1.96 -7.58
N PHE A 238 -19.89 3.02 -7.45
CA PHE A 238 -20.40 4.36 -7.16
C PHE A 238 -21.27 4.81 -8.34
N ASP A 239 -22.55 5.06 -8.09
CA ASP A 239 -23.35 5.91 -8.97
C ASP A 239 -23.13 7.36 -8.53
N PRO A 240 -22.44 8.20 -9.33
CA PRO A 240 -22.26 9.60 -9.01
C PRO A 240 -23.57 10.41 -8.96
N ASN A 241 -24.72 9.78 -9.28
CA ASN A 241 -26.05 10.39 -9.25
C ASN A 241 -26.94 9.93 -8.09
N ILE A 242 -26.47 9.07 -7.17
CA ILE A 242 -27.26 8.69 -5.99
C ILE A 242 -26.99 9.72 -4.88
N GLN A 243 -27.88 10.70 -4.80
CA GLN A 243 -28.09 11.62 -3.67
C GLN A 243 -28.69 10.91 -2.46
#